data_AF-A0A923AM62-F1
#
_entry.id   AF-A0A923AM62-F1
#
_cell.length_a   1.000
_cell.length_b   1.000
_cell.length_c   1.000
_cell.angle_alpha   90.00
_cell.angle_beta   90.00
_cell.angle_gamma   90.00
#
_symmetry.space_group_name_H-M   'P 1'
#
loop_
_entity.id
_entity.type
_entity.pdbx_description
1 polymer ?
#
loop_
_entity_poly.entity_id
_entity_poly.type
_entity_poly.pdbx_seq_one_letter_code
_entity_poly.pdbx_strand_id
1 'polypeptide(L)'
;MEPACFESAADAAARIPNGSLTASPVHVLAALVRSHVEVIMDDVGAAAVFVHEWRSLGGERRAAVLERRDAYERRFRDLIEAGIARGDFEPTDPAIAATAILSALSGIPTWYRPDGRLPADRIADHFVDLVVRMLHGASR
;
A
#
# COMPACT_ATOMS: atom_id res chain seq x y z
N MET A 1 1.70 22.91 4.28
CA MET A 1 2.50 21.68 4.17
C MET A 1 1.56 20.59 3.72
N GLU A 2 1.75 20.16 2.47
CA GLU A 2 0.70 19.57 1.62
C GLU A 2 0.53 18.07 1.92
N PRO A 3 -0.70 17.54 1.85
CA PRO A 3 -1.02 16.10 2.01
C PRO A 3 -0.37 15.15 0.96
N ALA A 4 0.60 15.67 0.21
CA ALA A 4 1.23 15.13 -1.00
C ALA A 4 1.97 13.79 -0.84
N CYS A 5 2.45 13.41 0.36
CA CYS A 5 3.24 12.18 0.49
C CYS A 5 2.37 10.92 0.34
N PHE A 6 1.28 10.78 1.11
CA PHE A 6 0.35 9.64 0.91
C PHE A 6 -0.49 9.79 -0.36
N GLU A 7 -0.79 11.04 -0.77
CA GLU A 7 -1.43 11.34 -2.04
C GLU A 7 -0.58 10.89 -3.23
N SER A 8 0.74 11.05 -3.20
CA SER A 8 1.66 10.61 -4.27
C SER A 8 1.61 9.09 -4.47
N ALA A 9 1.53 8.29 -3.39
CA ALA A 9 1.35 6.85 -3.51
C ALA A 9 -0.02 6.48 -4.09
N ALA A 10 -1.09 7.16 -3.67
CA ALA A 10 -2.43 6.95 -4.22
C ALA A 10 -2.56 7.43 -5.68
N ASP A 11 -1.89 8.51 -6.08
CA ASP A 11 -1.86 9.09 -7.42
C ASP A 11 -0.92 8.32 -8.36
N ALA A 12 0.20 7.78 -7.85
CA ALA A 12 1.04 6.83 -8.57
C ALA A 12 0.32 5.49 -8.77
N ALA A 13 -0.37 5.00 -7.74
CA ALA A 13 -1.23 3.83 -7.80
C ALA A 13 -2.36 4.01 -8.82
N ALA A 14 -3.07 5.14 -8.78
CA ALA A 14 -4.16 5.47 -9.70
C ALA A 14 -3.75 5.42 -11.19
N ARG A 15 -2.46 5.66 -11.49
CA ARG A 15 -1.91 5.57 -12.86
C ARG A 15 -1.70 4.15 -13.37
N ILE A 16 -1.64 3.14 -12.51
CA ILE A 16 -1.56 1.74 -12.95
C ILE A 16 -2.99 1.32 -13.31
N PRO A 17 -3.30 0.94 -14.56
CA PRO A 17 -4.64 0.47 -14.89
C PRO A 17 -4.94 -0.84 -14.15
N ASN A 18 -6.09 -0.95 -13.48
CA ASN A 18 -6.56 -2.21 -12.87
C ASN A 18 -6.82 -3.30 -13.94
N GLY A 19 -6.86 -2.94 -15.23
CA GLY A 19 -7.43 -3.77 -16.30
C GLY A 19 -6.67 -3.73 -17.62
N SER A 20 -5.34 -3.71 -17.64
CA SER A 20 -4.69 -4.26 -18.83
C SER A 20 -4.91 -5.77 -18.80
N LEU A 21 -5.56 -6.32 -19.83
CA LEU A 21 -5.76 -7.77 -20.03
C LEU A 21 -4.44 -8.58 -20.02
N THR A 22 -3.28 -7.91 -19.95
CA THR A 22 -1.94 -8.48 -19.90
C THR A 22 -1.26 -8.48 -18.52
N ALA A 23 -1.72 -7.67 -17.55
CA ALA A 23 -1.06 -7.56 -16.24
C ALA A 23 -1.80 -8.42 -15.20
N SER A 24 -1.10 -9.43 -14.64
CA SER A 24 -1.64 -10.25 -13.54
C SER A 24 -1.93 -9.38 -12.31
N PRO A 25 -3.04 -9.61 -11.56
CA PRO A 25 -3.31 -8.96 -10.28
C PRO A 25 -2.13 -9.01 -9.31
N VAL A 26 -1.36 -10.10 -9.33
CA VAL A 26 -0.11 -10.26 -8.56
C VAL A 26 0.88 -9.15 -8.91
N HIS A 27 1.08 -8.88 -10.20
CA HIS A 27 2.01 -7.88 -10.68
C HIS A 27 1.56 -6.46 -10.30
N VAL A 28 0.27 -6.17 -10.45
CA VAL A 28 -0.29 -4.87 -10.09
C VAL A 28 -0.19 -4.63 -8.58
N LEU A 29 -0.53 -5.64 -7.76
CA LEU A 29 -0.39 -5.54 -6.31
C LEU A 29 1.07 -5.35 -5.88
N ALA A 30 2.00 -6.11 -6.46
CA ALA A 30 3.43 -5.96 -6.21
C ALA A 30 3.93 -4.53 -6.53
N ALA A 31 3.51 -3.97 -7.66
CA ALA A 31 3.86 -2.60 -8.04
C ALA A 31 3.27 -1.56 -7.06
N LEU A 32 2.02 -1.74 -6.62
CA LEU A 32 1.40 -0.88 -5.62
C LEU A 32 2.13 -0.91 -4.28
N VAL A 33 2.49 -2.09 -3.80
CA VAL A 33 3.24 -2.27 -2.56
C VAL A 33 4.59 -1.57 -2.66
N ARG A 34 5.35 -1.82 -3.74
CA ARG A 34 6.66 -1.17 -3.97
C ARG A 34 6.53 0.35 -3.97
N SER A 35 5.63 0.89 -4.78
CA SER A 35 5.44 2.34 -4.89
C SER A 35 5.07 2.98 -3.56
N HIS A 36 4.23 2.30 -2.75
CA HIS A 36 3.88 2.78 -1.43
C HIS A 36 5.09 2.84 -0.49
N VAL A 37 5.93 1.80 -0.48
CA VAL A 37 7.14 1.76 0.34
C VAL A 37 8.12 2.84 -0.09
N GLU A 38 8.36 2.99 -1.39
CA GLU A 38 9.29 4.00 -1.94
C GLU A 38 8.86 5.42 -1.55
N VAL A 39 7.56 5.73 -1.67
CA VAL A 39 7.02 7.03 -1.27
C VAL A 39 7.20 7.32 0.22
N ILE A 40 6.97 6.32 1.08
CA ILE A 40 7.22 6.46 2.53
C ILE A 40 8.70 6.73 2.81
N MET A 41 9.60 6.08 2.06
CA MET A 41 11.03 6.13 2.32
C MET A 41 11.71 7.36 1.74
N ASP A 42 11.14 7.99 0.72
CA ASP A 42 11.62 9.25 0.14
C ASP A 42 11.59 10.40 1.15
N ASP A 43 10.56 10.43 2.02
CA ASP A 43 10.48 11.35 3.16
C ASP A 43 9.84 10.70 4.39
N VAL A 44 10.66 9.95 5.13
CA VAL A 44 10.26 9.24 6.36
C VAL A 44 9.74 10.19 7.43
N GLY A 45 10.32 11.39 7.53
CA GLY A 45 9.94 12.40 8.51
C GLY A 45 8.52 12.90 8.25
N ALA A 46 8.24 13.31 7.01
CA ALA A 46 6.90 13.72 6.61
C ALA A 46 5.88 12.57 6.73
N ALA A 47 6.27 11.34 6.35
CA ALA A 47 5.42 10.17 6.48
C ALA A 47 5.04 9.88 7.95
N ALA A 48 5.98 9.97 8.88
CA ALA A 48 5.74 9.77 10.31
C ALA A 48 4.80 10.85 10.89
N VAL A 49 5.06 12.12 10.57
CA VAL A 49 4.18 13.25 10.96
C VAL A 49 2.76 13.01 10.46
N PHE A 50 2.59 12.64 9.19
CA PHE A 50 1.29 12.40 8.61
C PHE A 50 0.51 11.30 9.33
N VAL A 51 1.14 10.15 9.64
CA VAL A 51 0.52 9.01 10.34
C VAL A 51 -0.10 9.43 11.69
N HIS A 52 0.50 10.40 12.37
CA HIS A 52 0.03 10.91 13.65
C HIS A 52 -0.95 12.08 13.52
N GLU A 53 -0.69 13.02 12.61
CA GLU A 53 -1.36 14.32 12.61
C GLU A 53 -2.60 14.39 11.72
N TRP A 54 -2.78 13.51 10.72
CA TRP A 54 -3.95 13.59 9.82
C TRP A 54 -5.30 13.53 10.57
N ARG A 55 -5.33 12.87 11.74
CA ARG A 55 -6.51 12.78 12.61
C ARG A 55 -6.89 14.10 13.28
N SER A 56 -5.94 15.04 13.38
CA SER A 56 -6.13 16.38 13.92
C SER A 56 -6.59 17.40 12.86
N LEU A 57 -6.66 17.00 11.58
CA LEU A 57 -7.22 17.85 10.52
C LEU A 57 -8.71 18.13 10.80
N GLY A 58 -9.12 19.38 10.62
CA GLY A 58 -10.51 19.82 10.74
C GLY A 58 -11.25 19.86 9.40
N GLY A 59 -12.58 19.81 9.46
CA GLY A 59 -13.48 20.16 8.36
C GLY A 59 -13.23 19.42 7.04
N GLU A 60 -13.26 20.18 5.95
CA GLU A 60 -13.15 19.69 4.56
C GLU A 60 -11.84 18.95 4.29
N ARG A 61 -10.74 19.39 4.92
CA ARG A 61 -9.42 18.78 4.71
C ARG A 61 -9.36 17.35 5.22
N ARG A 62 -10.01 17.05 6.35
CA ARG A 62 -10.12 15.68 6.86
C ARG A 62 -11.00 14.82 5.96
N ALA A 63 -12.10 15.36 5.44
CA ALA A 63 -12.99 14.64 4.54
C ALA A 63 -12.27 14.23 3.24
N ALA A 64 -11.51 15.14 2.62
CA ALA A 64 -10.72 14.85 1.43
C ALA A 64 -9.65 13.78 1.66
N VAL A 65 -8.98 13.79 2.82
CA VAL A 65 -8.01 12.74 3.18
C VAL A 65 -8.68 11.37 3.36
N LEU A 66 -9.84 11.32 4.01
CA LEU A 66 -10.60 10.08 4.19
C LEU A 66 -11.08 9.50 2.86
N GLU A 67 -11.64 10.33 1.99
CA GLU A 67 -12.12 9.90 0.68
C GLU A 67 -11.01 9.22 -0.15
N ARG A 68 -9.83 9.82 -0.18
CA ARG A 68 -8.65 9.26 -0.88
C ARG A 68 -8.16 7.98 -0.23
N ARG A 69 -8.08 7.93 1.10
CA ARG A 69 -7.69 6.72 1.83
C ARG A 69 -8.65 5.57 1.53
N ASP A 70 -9.95 5.84 1.53
CA ASP A 70 -10.97 4.83 1.26
C ASP A 70 -10.93 4.39 -0.21
N ALA A 71 -10.62 5.29 -1.16
CA ALA A 71 -10.37 4.93 -2.56
C ALA A 71 -9.15 4.04 -2.74
N TYR A 72 -8.06 4.34 -2.03
CA TYR A 72 -6.84 3.54 -2.02
C TYR A 72 -7.08 2.15 -1.43
N GLU A 73 -7.79 2.06 -0.31
CA GLU A 73 -8.17 0.77 0.29
C GLU A 73 -9.05 -0.07 -0.65
N ARG A 74 -10.06 0.54 -1.26
CA ARG A 74 -10.92 -0.14 -2.26
C ARG A 74 -10.09 -0.75 -3.38
N ARG A 75 -9.07 -0.04 -3.86
CA ARG A 75 -8.20 -0.54 -4.93
C ARG A 75 -7.41 -1.80 -4.53
N PHE A 76 -6.91 -1.89 -3.30
CA PHE A 76 -6.28 -3.11 -2.79
C PHE A 76 -7.28 -4.27 -2.75
N ARG A 77 -8.47 -3.99 -2.25
CA ARG A 77 -9.56 -4.97 -2.17
C ARG A 77 -9.92 -5.53 -3.55
N ASP A 78 -10.16 -4.66 -4.52
CA ASP A 78 -10.53 -5.04 -5.89
C ASP A 78 -9.46 -5.92 -6.55
N LEU A 79 -8.17 -5.64 -6.30
CA LEU A 79 -7.07 -6.43 -6.82
C LEU A 79 -6.99 -7.82 -6.18
N ILE A 80 -7.22 -7.89 -4.86
CA ILE A 80 -7.26 -9.16 -4.14
C ILE A 80 -8.45 -9.99 -4.63
N GLU A 81 -9.64 -9.39 -4.76
CA GLU A 81 -10.83 -10.04 -5.34
C GLU A 81 -10.56 -10.55 -6.76
N ALA A 82 -9.94 -9.74 -7.62
CA ALA A 82 -9.60 -10.14 -8.98
C ALA A 82 -8.58 -11.28 -9.02
N GLY A 83 -7.58 -11.28 -8.13
CA GLY A 83 -6.60 -12.37 -8.04
C GLY A 83 -7.20 -13.67 -7.53
N ILE A 84 -8.11 -13.61 -6.53
CA ILE A 84 -8.88 -14.78 -6.07
C ILE A 84 -9.74 -15.34 -7.21
N ALA A 85 -10.47 -14.48 -7.93
CA ALA A 85 -11.34 -14.88 -9.03
C ALA A 85 -10.58 -15.55 -10.19
N ARG A 86 -9.29 -15.21 -10.37
CA ARG A 86 -8.41 -15.80 -11.38
C ARG A 86 -7.64 -17.03 -10.90
N GLY A 87 -7.74 -17.38 -9.62
CA GLY A 87 -6.93 -18.43 -9.00
C GLY A 87 -5.46 -18.05 -8.80
N ASP A 88 -5.12 -16.77 -8.92
CA ASP A 88 -3.79 -16.24 -8.66
C ASP A 88 -3.52 -16.12 -7.14
N PHE A 89 -4.57 -15.94 -6.33
CA PHE A 89 -4.50 -15.87 -4.86
C PHE A 89 -5.40 -16.91 -4.19
N GLU A 90 -5.02 -17.34 -2.99
CA GLU A 90 -5.83 -18.22 -2.15
C GLU A 90 -7.09 -17.51 -1.64
N PRO A 91 -8.23 -18.22 -1.46
CA PRO A 91 -9.45 -17.64 -0.91
C PRO A 91 -9.24 -17.06 0.50
N THR A 92 -9.57 -15.78 0.65
CA THR A 92 -9.56 -15.04 1.92
C THR A 92 -10.62 -13.93 1.91
N ASP A 93 -10.82 -13.24 3.03
CA ASP A 93 -11.62 -12.02 3.07
C ASP A 93 -10.79 -10.85 2.48
N PRO A 94 -11.19 -10.28 1.32
CA PRO A 94 -10.41 -9.26 0.64
C PRO A 94 -10.29 -7.96 1.43
N ALA A 95 -11.30 -7.60 2.22
CA ALA A 95 -11.31 -6.38 3.01
C ALA A 95 -10.35 -6.51 4.20
N ILE A 96 -10.34 -7.67 4.87
CA ILE A 96 -9.39 -7.96 5.96
C ILE A 96 -7.96 -8.01 5.41
N ALA A 97 -7.75 -8.69 4.28
CA ALA A 97 -6.43 -8.79 3.65
C ALA A 97 -5.88 -7.41 3.25
N ALA A 98 -6.70 -6.56 2.59
CA ALA A 98 -6.33 -5.19 2.26
C ALA A 98 -5.98 -4.37 3.51
N THR A 99 -6.81 -4.46 4.56
CA THR A 99 -6.57 -3.77 5.84
C THR A 99 -5.24 -4.20 6.48
N ALA A 100 -4.95 -5.50 6.48
CA ALA A 100 -3.71 -6.05 7.05
C ALA A 100 -2.47 -5.55 6.28
N ILE A 101 -2.51 -5.58 4.95
CA ILE A 101 -1.43 -5.09 4.08
C ILE A 101 -1.19 -3.59 4.34
N LEU A 102 -2.24 -2.78 4.27
CA LEU A 102 -2.12 -1.33 4.45
C LEU A 102 -1.65 -0.95 5.85
N SER A 103 -2.06 -1.70 6.87
CA SER A 103 -1.58 -1.51 8.24
C SER A 103 -0.09 -1.82 8.37
N ALA A 104 0.39 -2.90 7.75
CA ALA A 104 1.80 -3.26 7.74
C ALA A 104 2.66 -2.19 7.04
N LEU A 105 2.19 -1.69 5.88
CA LEU A 105 2.87 -0.65 5.12
C LEU A 105 2.88 0.70 5.85
N SER A 106 1.74 1.11 6.42
CA SER A 106 1.63 2.37 7.17
C SER A 106 2.47 2.39 8.45
N GLY A 107 2.90 1.22 8.93
CA GLY A 107 3.80 1.09 10.08
C GLY A 107 5.27 1.38 9.78
N ILE A 108 5.70 1.36 8.52
CA ILE A 108 7.10 1.55 8.10
C ILE A 108 7.76 2.81 8.71
N PRO A 109 7.13 4.01 8.69
CA PRO A 109 7.74 5.23 9.21
C PRO A 109 8.09 5.17 10.71
N THR A 110 7.48 4.23 11.46
CA THR A 110 7.68 4.13 12.91
C THR A 110 8.97 3.43 13.30
N TRP A 111 9.59 2.68 12.38
CA TRP A 111 10.79 1.88 12.66
C TRP A 111 11.89 1.97 11.60
N TYR A 112 11.56 2.38 10.36
CA TYR A 112 12.55 2.53 9.30
C TYR A 112 13.54 3.67 9.62
N ARG A 113 14.82 3.42 9.32
CA ARG A 113 15.90 4.41 9.44
C ARG A 113 16.76 4.35 8.17
N PRO A 114 17.02 5.48 7.47
CA PRO A 114 17.83 5.49 6.25
C PRO A 114 19.26 4.95 6.43
N ASP A 115 19.83 5.11 7.62
CA ASP A 115 21.14 4.60 8.06
C ASP A 115 21.05 3.21 8.74
N GLY A 116 19.92 2.52 8.55
CA GLY A 116 19.63 1.23 9.17
C GLY A 116 20.29 0.03 8.48
N ARG A 117 19.85 -1.17 8.90
CA ARG A 117 20.40 -2.46 8.43
C ARG A 117 20.24 -2.71 6.92
N LEU A 118 19.16 -2.20 6.32
CA LEU A 118 18.81 -2.43 4.92
C LEU A 118 18.52 -1.10 4.21
N PRO A 119 18.97 -0.94 2.95
CA PRO A 119 18.57 0.20 2.12
C PRO A 119 17.09 0.11 1.70
N ALA A 120 16.54 1.24 1.26
CA ALA A 120 15.11 1.40 0.95
C ALA A 120 14.58 0.40 -0.11
N ASP A 121 15.33 0.22 -1.19
CA ASP A 121 15.01 -0.70 -2.29
C ASP A 121 14.86 -2.15 -1.80
N ARG A 122 15.73 -2.58 -0.89
CA ARG A 122 15.68 -3.92 -0.29
C ARG A 122 14.51 -4.10 0.64
N ILE A 123 14.11 -3.05 1.37
CA ILE A 123 12.92 -3.13 2.20
C ILE A 123 11.67 -3.20 1.31
N ALA A 124 11.61 -2.44 0.21
CA ALA A 124 10.52 -2.55 -0.77
C ALA A 124 10.44 -3.96 -1.37
N ASP A 125 11.57 -4.57 -1.77
CA ASP A 125 11.64 -5.95 -2.23
C ASP A 125 11.03 -6.93 -1.20
N HIS A 126 11.40 -6.78 0.07
CA HIS A 126 10.91 -7.64 1.15
C HIS A 126 9.40 -7.48 1.40
N PHE A 127 8.88 -6.25 1.39
CA PHE A 127 7.45 -6.02 1.56
C PHE A 127 6.62 -6.60 0.41
N VAL A 128 7.11 -6.49 -0.83
CA VAL A 128 6.47 -7.14 -1.97
C VAL A 128 6.41 -8.66 -1.79
N ASP A 129 7.52 -9.31 -1.43
CA ASP A 129 7.56 -10.76 -1.21
C ASP A 129 6.60 -11.19 -0.08
N LEU A 130 6.63 -10.48 1.06
CA LEU A 130 5.77 -10.79 2.20
C LEU A 130 4.28 -10.68 1.85
N VAL A 131 3.87 -9.61 1.16
CA VAL A 131 2.47 -9.41 0.76
C VAL A 131 2.01 -10.46 -0.24
N VAL A 132 2.83 -10.77 -1.25
CA VAL A 132 2.49 -11.79 -2.25
C VAL A 132 2.38 -13.17 -1.59
N ARG A 133 3.33 -13.54 -0.73
CA ARG A 133 3.29 -14.82 0.00
C ARG A 133 2.11 -14.93 0.95
N MET A 134 1.71 -13.82 1.59
CA MET A 134 0.51 -13.78 2.43
C MET A 134 -0.74 -14.21 1.66
N LEU A 135 -0.82 -13.88 0.36
CA LEU A 135 -1.98 -14.18 -0.49
C LEU A 135 -1.87 -15.51 -1.26
N HIS A 136 -0.67 -16.09 -1.41
CA HIS A 136 -0.49 -17.41 -2.02
C HIS A 136 -0.62 -18.58 -1.02
N GLY A 137 -0.76 -18.30 0.28
CA GLY A 137 -0.78 -19.32 1.32
C GLY A 137 0.58 -19.98 1.57
N ALA A 138 0.72 -20.69 2.70
CA ALA A 138 1.87 -21.56 2.91
C ALA A 138 1.64 -22.84 2.10
N SER A 139 2.51 -23.15 1.14
CA SER A 139 2.55 -24.48 0.53
C SER A 139 2.62 -25.51 1.66
N ARG A 140 1.57 -26.32 1.81
CA ARG A 140 1.54 -27.45 2.74
C ARG A 140 2.25 -28.65 2.16
#